data_AF-A0A2V2GM54-F1
#
_entry.id   AF-A0A2V2GM54-F1
#
_cell.length_a   1.000
_cell.length_b   1.000
_cell.length_c   1.000
_cell.angle_alpha   90.00
_cell.angle_beta   90.00
_cell.angle_gamma   90.00
#
_symmetry.space_group_name_H-M   'P 1'
#
loop_
_entity.id
_entity.type
_entity.pdbx_description
1 polymer ?
#
loop_
_entity_poly.entity_id
_entity_poly.type
_entity_poly.pdbx_seq_one_letter_code
_entity_poly.pdbx_strand_id
1 'polypeptide(L)'
;MQIIGITGGSGAGKSEVCRILGERGIPIFDADKEYARIAAPNSPCVREIAQAFGDGVIDPDGSLRRRELGAIVFAPGAEDKRRLLNRITHRYVCSAAEAWLRECSARGERFAVIDAPMLFESGLNERCDTVVFVTADRQTRTDRIMRRDGIDEARARARIDAQHDDDFFRSRCDTVIENGRGAELAPVVDALLLSLDRRAVTSQSAENSGRVGSSLDVSASDANSNAAGSAAGFDTKSGNAAGAVGNTKYDVPGNNIDDGNFGDGTASAAGSAASDKSDMQPAPERRGVLARYPLPRRTPVRITIAAVLIFLALIAIINLAVRSPELIDNVTHPILYAELIDEYSGEYGVPPEIICAVIETESSFRADAVSGAGAMGLMQITRETFWWLLTKAGEDMEVERLFEPEINIKYGTYFLSLLYEEFGEWDTVYAAYNAGRSRVHGWLENDEITKDGRLVNIPIAETADYVKKVSRSVEKYRTAWAHQAEQLREQSAQ
;
A
#
# COMPACT_ATOMS: atom_id res chain seq x y z
N MET A 1 -25.05 5.48 7.92
CA MET A 1 -24.70 6.89 7.69
C MET A 1 -23.49 6.91 6.79
N GLN A 2 -23.49 7.68 5.70
CA GLN A 2 -22.31 7.86 4.85
C GLN A 2 -21.51 9.09 5.27
N ILE A 3 -20.19 8.96 5.33
CA ILE A 3 -19.24 9.98 5.79
C ILE A 3 -18.47 10.54 4.59
N ILE A 4 -18.60 11.84 4.36
CA ILE A 4 -18.02 12.55 3.23
C ILE A 4 -16.84 13.40 3.74
N GLY A 5 -15.63 13.12 3.27
CA GLY A 5 -14.47 13.97 3.53
C GLY A 5 -14.37 15.06 2.48
N ILE A 6 -14.29 16.34 2.88
CA ILE A 6 -14.03 17.46 1.98
C ILE A 6 -12.59 17.93 2.16
N THR A 7 -11.85 17.98 1.06
CA THR A 7 -10.47 18.47 1.05
C THR A 7 -10.17 19.32 -0.19
N GLY A 8 -8.97 19.88 -0.24
CA GLY A 8 -8.48 20.68 -1.35
C GLY A 8 -7.71 21.93 -0.92
N GLY A 9 -7.00 22.51 -1.88
CA GLY A 9 -6.08 23.61 -1.64
C GLY A 9 -6.73 24.91 -1.16
N SER A 10 -5.91 25.82 -0.62
CA SER A 10 -6.33 27.17 -0.22
C SER A 10 -6.90 27.92 -1.42
N GLY A 11 -8.02 28.63 -1.21
CA GLY A 11 -8.74 29.35 -2.27
C GLY A 11 -9.62 28.49 -3.19
N ALA A 12 -9.65 27.16 -3.02
CA ALA A 12 -10.49 26.28 -3.85
C ALA A 12 -12.00 26.40 -3.57
N GLY A 13 -12.38 26.89 -2.38
CA GLY A 13 -13.77 27.12 -2.00
C GLY A 13 -14.48 25.93 -1.34
N LYS A 14 -13.73 25.11 -0.59
CA LYS A 14 -14.28 24.06 0.29
C LYS A 14 -15.42 24.55 1.18
N SER A 15 -15.25 25.71 1.81
CA SER A 15 -16.25 26.29 2.71
C SER A 15 -17.57 26.61 2.00
N GLU A 16 -17.54 26.90 0.70
CA GLU A 16 -18.76 27.12 -0.09
C GLU A 16 -19.49 25.81 -0.38
N VAL A 17 -18.74 24.75 -0.73
CA VAL A 17 -19.31 23.38 -0.86
C VAL A 17 -19.92 22.93 0.47
N CYS A 18 -19.21 23.15 1.58
CA CYS A 18 -19.72 22.85 2.93
C CYS A 18 -20.96 23.68 3.26
N ARG A 19 -20.99 24.98 2.92
CA ARG A 19 -22.18 25.82 3.12
C ARG A 19 -23.41 25.23 2.42
N ILE A 20 -23.27 24.85 1.15
CA ILE A 20 -24.36 24.27 0.36
C ILE A 20 -24.82 22.94 0.98
N LEU A 21 -23.90 22.06 1.37
CA LEU A 21 -24.23 20.80 2.06
C LEU A 21 -25.00 21.05 3.36
N GLY A 22 -24.57 22.04 4.16
CA GLY A 22 -25.23 22.44 5.40
C GLY A 22 -26.64 22.99 5.17
N GLU A 23 -26.86 23.74 4.09
CA GLU A 23 -28.20 24.20 3.67
C GLU A 23 -29.13 23.06 3.29
N ARG A 24 -28.59 21.87 2.96
CA ARG A 24 -29.37 20.64 2.75
C ARG A 24 -29.57 19.82 4.02
N GLY A 25 -29.26 20.41 5.18
CA GLY A 25 -29.45 19.79 6.49
C GLY A 25 -28.39 18.76 6.84
N ILE A 26 -27.29 18.68 6.10
CA ILE A 26 -26.22 17.71 6.36
C ILE A 26 -25.31 18.26 7.46
N PRO A 27 -25.09 17.53 8.57
CA PRO A 27 -24.20 17.96 9.64
C PRO A 27 -22.74 17.98 9.18
N ILE A 28 -21.99 18.99 9.63
CA ILE A 28 -20.59 19.24 9.22
C ILE A 28 -19.69 19.33 10.44
N PHE A 29 -18.67 18.50 10.46
CA PHE A 29 -17.52 18.60 11.35
C PHE A 29 -16.46 19.46 10.69
N ASP A 30 -16.37 20.71 11.15
CA ASP A 30 -15.36 21.67 10.69
C ASP A 30 -14.13 21.55 11.61
N ALA A 31 -13.07 20.90 11.11
CA ALA A 31 -11.88 20.61 11.91
C ALA A 31 -11.17 21.88 12.40
N ASP A 32 -11.22 22.98 11.64
CA ASP A 32 -10.60 24.25 12.05
C ASP A 32 -11.38 24.88 13.21
N LYS A 33 -12.72 24.86 13.15
CA LYS A 33 -13.57 25.33 14.27
C LYS A 33 -13.44 24.44 15.50
N GLU A 34 -13.43 23.12 15.31
CA GLU A 34 -13.29 22.16 16.40
C GLU A 34 -11.92 22.26 17.06
N TYR A 35 -10.86 22.51 16.29
CA TYR A 35 -9.54 22.79 16.84
C TYR A 35 -9.54 24.00 17.78
N ALA A 36 -10.31 25.06 17.47
CA ALA A 36 -10.42 26.21 18.38
C ALA A 36 -11.02 25.84 19.75
N ARG A 37 -12.00 24.92 19.77
CA ARG A 37 -12.58 24.38 21.00
C ARG A 37 -11.61 23.44 21.73
N ILE A 38 -10.95 22.56 20.99
CA ILE A 38 -9.95 21.62 21.51
C ILE A 38 -8.77 22.37 22.12
N ALA A 39 -8.37 23.48 21.52
CA ALA A 39 -7.29 24.35 21.97
C ALA A 39 -7.76 25.49 22.91
N ALA A 40 -8.91 25.33 23.58
CA ALA A 40 -9.38 26.29 24.57
C ALA A 40 -8.41 26.39 25.78
N PRO A 41 -8.41 27.53 26.51
CA PRO A 41 -7.54 27.69 27.66
C PRO A 41 -7.68 26.57 28.67
N ASN A 42 -6.56 26.06 29.17
CA ASN A 42 -6.50 24.93 30.11
C ASN A 42 -7.12 23.63 29.57
N SER A 43 -7.25 23.44 28.26
CA SER A 43 -7.70 22.15 27.73
C SER A 43 -6.62 21.06 27.89
N PRO A 44 -6.99 19.77 27.84
CA PRO A 44 -6.01 18.68 27.81
C PRO A 44 -4.98 18.84 26.70
N CYS A 45 -5.43 19.21 25.49
CA CYS A 45 -4.57 19.46 24.34
C CYS A 45 -3.56 20.57 24.62
N VAL A 46 -3.99 21.70 25.16
CA VAL A 46 -3.11 22.82 25.49
C VAL A 46 -2.08 22.43 26.56
N ARG A 47 -2.49 21.73 27.62
CA ARG A 47 -1.57 21.26 28.66
C ARG A 47 -0.49 20.34 28.11
N GLU A 48 -0.85 19.43 27.22
CA GLU A 48 0.11 18.53 26.60
C GLU A 48 1.06 19.26 25.64
N ILE A 49 0.56 20.26 24.91
CA ILE A 49 1.42 21.15 24.13
C ILE A 49 2.41 21.88 25.05
N ALA A 50 2.01 22.37 26.23
CA ALA A 50 2.97 22.95 27.18
C ALA A 50 4.00 21.94 27.69
N GLN A 51 3.59 20.71 28.00
CA GLN A 51 4.52 19.68 28.43
C GLN A 51 5.58 19.38 27.35
N ALA A 52 5.16 19.38 26.08
CA ALA A 52 6.03 19.11 24.94
C ALA A 52 6.94 20.29 24.55
N PHE A 53 6.44 21.53 24.64
CA PHE A 53 7.13 22.73 24.13
C PHE A 53 7.60 23.71 25.22
N GLY A 54 7.34 23.38 26.49
CA GLY A 54 7.63 24.18 27.68
C GLY A 54 6.55 25.23 27.98
N ASP A 55 6.48 25.69 29.24
CA ASP A 55 5.50 26.68 29.71
C ASP A 55 5.60 28.04 28.98
N GLY A 56 6.71 28.26 28.25
CA GLY A 56 6.91 29.39 27.35
C GLY A 56 5.86 29.51 26.23
N VAL A 57 5.04 28.48 25.97
CA VAL A 57 3.96 28.53 24.97
C VAL A 57 2.55 28.70 25.54
N ILE A 58 2.41 28.95 26.85
CA ILE A 58 1.12 29.17 27.52
C ILE A 58 1.09 30.48 28.31
N ASP A 59 0.03 31.26 28.15
CA ASP A 59 -0.25 32.45 28.96
C ASP A 59 -0.77 32.09 30.36
N PRO A 60 -0.66 33.00 31.36
CA PRO A 60 -1.11 32.73 32.73
C PRO A 60 -2.61 32.39 32.85
N ASP A 61 -3.43 32.76 31.87
CA ASP A 61 -4.85 32.38 31.80
C ASP A 61 -5.09 30.96 31.24
N GLY A 62 -4.01 30.27 30.86
CA GLY A 62 -4.00 28.93 30.29
C GLY A 62 -4.19 28.89 28.78
N SER A 63 -4.22 30.04 28.10
CA SER A 63 -4.35 30.12 26.64
C SER A 63 -3.03 29.87 25.90
N LEU A 64 -3.12 29.36 24.68
CA LEU A 64 -1.94 29.05 23.87
C LEU A 64 -1.36 30.32 23.25
N ARG A 65 -0.08 30.56 23.48
CA ARG A 65 0.72 31.58 22.79
C ARG A 65 1.05 31.12 21.36
N ARG A 66 0.05 31.24 20.46
CA ARG A 66 0.10 30.73 19.07
C ARG A 66 1.27 31.29 18.27
N ARG A 67 1.65 32.55 18.50
CA ARG A 67 2.76 33.20 17.78
C ARG A 67 4.10 32.61 18.21
N GLU A 68 4.28 32.39 19.50
CA GLU A 68 5.48 31.85 20.13
C GLU A 68 5.64 30.37 19.77
N LEU A 69 4.56 29.59 19.88
CA LEU A 69 4.54 28.21 19.40
C LEU A 69 4.84 28.15 17.91
N GLY A 70 4.21 29.03 17.11
CA GLY A 70 4.48 29.16 15.69
C GLY A 70 5.96 29.44 15.38
N ALA A 71 6.60 30.34 16.13
CA ALA A 71 8.02 30.62 15.98
C ALA A 71 8.91 29.40 16.31
N ILE A 72 8.48 28.55 17.23
CA ILE A 72 9.19 27.32 17.59
C ILE A 72 9.04 26.25 16.51
N VAL A 73 7.83 26.01 16.02
CA VAL A 73 7.56 24.91 15.08
C VAL A 73 7.85 25.30 13.63
N PHE A 74 7.77 26.57 13.25
CA PHE A 74 8.09 27.02 11.89
C PHE A 74 9.53 27.55 11.73
N ALA A 75 10.38 27.42 12.76
CA ALA A 75 11.80 27.72 12.61
C ALA A 75 12.47 26.79 11.57
N PRO A 76 13.53 27.25 10.88
CA PRO A 76 14.36 26.38 10.05
C PRO A 76 14.90 25.21 10.87
N GLY A 77 14.75 23.96 10.39
CA GLY A 77 15.20 22.76 11.11
C GLY A 77 14.24 22.26 12.20
N ALA A 78 13.02 22.80 12.28
CA ALA A 78 12.02 22.43 13.29
C ALA A 78 11.00 21.38 12.79
N GLU A 79 11.37 20.55 11.82
CA GLU A 79 10.53 19.50 11.24
C GLU A 79 9.94 18.60 12.33
N ASP A 80 10.77 18.15 13.27
CA ASP A 80 10.33 17.22 14.33
C ASP A 80 9.41 17.89 15.34
N LYS A 81 9.61 19.19 15.58
CA LYS A 81 8.71 20.00 16.40
C LYS A 81 7.35 20.18 15.74
N ARG A 82 7.29 20.38 14.42
CA ARG A 82 6.01 20.38 13.68
C ARG A 82 5.32 19.04 13.75
N ARG A 83 6.08 17.95 13.55
CA ARG A 83 5.55 16.58 13.64
C ARG A 83 4.98 16.28 15.02
N LEU A 84 5.71 16.63 16.08
CA LEU A 84 5.25 16.54 17.47
C LEU A 84 3.95 17.32 17.71
N LEU A 85 3.90 18.59 17.28
CA LEU A 85 2.68 19.39 17.43
C LEU A 85 1.51 18.78 16.68
N ASN A 86 1.70 18.43 15.40
CA ASN A 86 0.67 17.82 14.57
C ASN A 86 0.16 16.52 15.17
N ARG A 87 1.04 15.66 15.70
CA ARG A 87 0.62 14.41 16.37
C ARG A 87 -0.28 14.67 17.57
N ILE A 88 0.11 15.60 18.45
CA ILE A 88 -0.71 15.97 19.62
C ILE A 88 -2.08 16.47 19.13
N THR A 89 -2.09 17.46 18.23
CA THR A 89 -3.33 18.10 17.80
C THR A 89 -4.23 17.15 17.00
N HIS A 90 -3.67 16.36 16.09
CA HIS A 90 -4.41 15.38 15.29
C HIS A 90 -5.08 14.34 16.17
N ARG A 91 -4.41 13.83 17.23
CA ARG A 91 -5.04 12.88 18.15
C ARG A 91 -6.33 13.41 18.79
N TYR A 92 -6.31 14.67 19.26
CA TYR A 92 -7.50 15.29 19.85
C TYR A 92 -8.58 15.57 18.80
N VAL A 93 -8.20 16.04 17.60
CA VAL A 93 -9.14 16.31 16.51
C VAL A 93 -9.81 15.02 16.04
N CYS A 94 -9.05 13.95 15.83
CA CYS A 94 -9.59 12.64 15.45
C CYS A 94 -10.54 12.11 16.52
N SER A 95 -10.17 12.16 17.80
CA SER A 95 -11.05 11.73 18.89
C SER A 95 -12.36 12.53 18.93
N ALA A 96 -12.30 13.84 18.70
CA ALA A 96 -13.48 14.70 18.63
C ALA A 96 -14.36 14.35 17.40
N ALA A 97 -13.76 14.10 16.24
CA ALA A 97 -14.48 13.68 15.04
C ALA A 97 -15.19 12.35 15.26
N GLU A 98 -14.53 11.37 15.89
CA GLU A 98 -15.14 10.08 16.21
C GLU A 98 -16.34 10.21 17.16
N ALA A 99 -16.23 11.05 18.19
CA ALA A 99 -17.33 11.32 19.10
C ALA A 99 -18.51 11.96 18.36
N TRP A 100 -18.24 12.96 17.53
CA TRP A 100 -19.24 13.65 16.74
C TRP A 100 -19.93 12.72 15.73
N LEU A 101 -19.18 11.85 15.05
CA LEU A 101 -19.73 10.85 14.12
C LEU A 101 -20.67 9.87 14.82
N ARG A 102 -20.33 9.43 16.05
CA ARG A 102 -21.22 8.58 16.85
C ARG A 102 -22.54 9.29 17.16
N GLU A 103 -22.49 10.58 17.50
CA GLU A 103 -23.70 11.37 17.74
C GLU A 103 -24.55 11.53 16.48
N CYS A 104 -23.95 11.82 15.33
CA CYS A 104 -24.65 11.86 14.04
C CYS A 104 -25.32 10.51 13.72
N SER A 105 -24.60 9.40 13.92
CA SER A 105 -25.15 8.07 13.72
C SER A 105 -26.34 7.79 14.66
N ALA A 106 -26.24 8.21 15.93
CA ALA A 106 -27.32 8.04 16.91
C ALA A 106 -28.58 8.86 16.57
N ARG A 107 -28.41 10.01 15.90
CA ARG A 107 -29.54 10.81 15.38
C ARG A 107 -30.14 10.26 14.08
N GLY A 108 -29.57 9.19 13.52
CA GLY A 108 -30.02 8.63 12.25
C GLY A 108 -29.69 9.51 11.05
N GLU A 109 -28.64 10.33 11.16
CA GLU A 109 -28.20 11.17 10.05
C GLU A 109 -27.83 10.28 8.85
N ARG A 110 -28.32 10.67 7.67
CA ARG A 110 -28.01 9.92 6.45
C ARG A 110 -26.58 10.15 6.00
N PHE A 111 -26.16 11.41 6.05
CA PHE A 111 -24.85 11.90 5.67
C PHE A 111 -24.20 12.66 6.81
N ALA A 112 -22.87 12.62 6.87
CA ALA A 112 -22.07 13.47 7.72
C ALA A 112 -20.84 13.95 6.94
N VAL A 113 -20.44 15.20 7.13
CA VAL A 113 -19.31 15.79 6.41
C VAL A 113 -18.15 16.09 7.35
N ILE A 114 -16.93 15.73 6.97
CA ILE A 114 -15.69 16.14 7.64
C ILE A 114 -14.99 17.14 6.73
N ASP A 115 -14.96 18.41 7.11
CA ASP A 115 -14.15 19.45 6.45
C ASP A 115 -12.83 19.61 7.20
N ALA A 116 -11.75 19.11 6.60
CA ALA A 116 -10.41 19.18 7.18
C ALA A 116 -9.39 19.59 6.10
N PRO A 117 -8.66 20.71 6.28
CA PRO A 117 -7.61 21.10 5.35
C PRO A 117 -6.43 20.11 5.34
N MET A 118 -6.20 19.41 6.45
CA MET A 118 -5.16 18.38 6.63
C MET A 118 -5.79 16.98 6.71
N LEU A 119 -6.77 16.69 5.85
CA LEU A 119 -7.59 15.47 5.92
C LEU A 119 -6.74 14.19 5.85
N PHE A 120 -5.69 14.19 5.01
CA PHE A 120 -4.82 13.02 4.82
C PHE A 120 -3.76 12.92 5.91
N GLU A 121 -3.17 14.05 6.28
CA GLU A 121 -2.10 14.13 7.28
C GLU A 121 -2.61 13.83 8.69
N SER A 122 -3.90 14.04 8.94
CA SER A 122 -4.57 13.66 10.18
C SER A 122 -5.08 12.21 10.19
N GLY A 123 -5.10 11.52 9.05
CA GLY A 123 -5.71 10.19 8.90
C GLY A 123 -7.24 10.21 8.94
N LEU A 124 -7.88 11.39 8.99
CA LEU A 124 -9.34 11.50 8.99
C LEU A 124 -9.98 10.99 7.71
N ASN A 125 -9.24 10.97 6.59
CA ASN A 125 -9.67 10.36 5.34
C ASN A 125 -10.07 8.88 5.50
N GLU A 126 -9.45 8.14 6.42
CA GLU A 126 -9.75 6.72 6.65
C GLU A 126 -11.15 6.51 7.24
N ARG A 127 -11.74 7.55 7.83
CA ARG A 127 -13.10 7.53 8.38
C ARG A 127 -14.17 7.91 7.35
N CYS A 128 -13.77 8.30 6.14
CA CYS A 128 -14.67 8.75 5.10
C CYS A 128 -14.98 7.62 4.11
N ASP A 129 -16.25 7.44 3.76
CA ASP A 129 -16.69 6.52 2.71
C ASP A 129 -16.47 7.12 1.31
N THR A 130 -16.39 8.44 1.23
CA THR A 130 -16.10 9.18 -0.01
C THR A 130 -15.32 10.44 0.32
N VAL A 131 -14.19 10.65 -0.33
CA VAL A 131 -13.38 11.86 -0.25
C VAL A 131 -13.56 12.70 -1.51
N VAL A 132 -13.95 13.96 -1.32
CA VAL A 132 -14.21 14.93 -2.37
C VAL A 132 -13.10 15.98 -2.39
N PHE A 133 -12.39 16.06 -3.52
CA PHE A 133 -11.44 17.11 -3.80
C PHE A 133 -12.14 18.32 -4.42
N VAL A 134 -12.17 19.43 -3.70
CA VAL A 134 -12.62 20.71 -4.25
C VAL A 134 -11.41 21.45 -4.80
N THR A 135 -11.44 21.78 -6.09
CA THR A 135 -10.36 22.52 -6.77
C THR A 135 -10.86 23.71 -7.56
N ALA A 136 -9.95 24.60 -7.93
CA ALA A 136 -10.17 25.71 -8.85
C ALA A 136 -8.84 26.03 -9.55
N ASP A 137 -8.89 26.68 -10.72
CA ASP A 137 -7.68 27.07 -11.43
C ASP A 137 -6.77 27.96 -10.55
N ARG A 138 -5.46 27.84 -10.75
CA ARG A 138 -4.45 28.48 -9.89
C ARG A 138 -4.62 29.99 -9.81
N GLN A 139 -5.04 30.65 -10.90
CA GLN A 139 -5.27 32.09 -10.90
C GLN A 139 -6.49 32.44 -10.04
N THR A 140 -7.61 31.72 -10.18
CA THR A 140 -8.80 31.90 -9.34
C THR A 140 -8.49 31.70 -7.87
N ARG A 141 -7.71 30.67 -7.51
CA ARG A 141 -7.26 30.44 -6.12
C ARG A 141 -6.42 31.61 -5.61
N THR A 142 -5.48 32.07 -6.42
CA THR A 142 -4.60 33.23 -6.11
C THR A 142 -5.43 34.49 -5.86
N ASP A 143 -6.33 34.84 -6.78
CA ASP A 143 -7.19 36.03 -6.65
C ASP A 143 -8.07 35.97 -5.39
N ARG A 144 -8.60 34.78 -5.06
CA ARG A 144 -9.44 34.56 -3.86
C ARG A 144 -8.63 34.74 -2.58
N ILE A 145 -7.42 34.18 -2.52
CA ILE A 145 -6.53 34.32 -1.36
C ILE A 145 -6.13 35.78 -1.16
N MET A 146 -5.74 36.48 -2.23
CA MET A 146 -5.40 37.91 -2.16
C MET A 146 -6.56 38.75 -1.62
N ARG A 147 -7.78 38.54 -2.14
CA ARG A 147 -8.97 39.27 -1.71
C ARG A 147 -9.37 38.97 -0.27
N ARG A 148 -9.30 37.70 0.16
CA ARG A 148 -9.68 37.27 1.51
C ARG A 148 -8.68 37.72 2.55
N ASP A 149 -7.38 37.57 2.26
CA ASP A 149 -6.31 37.71 3.24
C ASP A 149 -5.59 39.08 3.17
N GLY A 150 -5.89 39.89 2.15
CA GLY A 150 -5.27 41.20 1.96
C GLY A 150 -3.77 41.14 1.65
N ILE A 151 -3.32 40.05 1.03
CA ILE A 151 -1.90 39.81 0.70
C ILE A 151 -1.62 40.00 -0.79
N ASP A 152 -0.35 40.24 -1.13
CA ASP A 152 0.09 40.31 -2.52
C ASP A 152 0.09 38.94 -3.22
N GLU A 153 0.22 38.98 -4.55
CA GLU A 153 0.20 37.78 -5.40
C GLU A 153 1.34 36.81 -5.08
N ALA A 154 2.55 37.32 -4.80
CA ALA A 154 3.71 36.49 -4.51
C ALA A 154 3.48 35.65 -3.24
N ARG A 155 2.94 36.27 -2.18
CA ARG A 155 2.57 35.59 -0.93
C ARG A 155 1.41 34.63 -1.12
N ALA A 156 0.41 34.98 -1.94
CA ALA A 156 -0.71 34.09 -2.25
C ALA A 156 -0.25 32.83 -2.99
N ARG A 157 0.63 32.97 -3.99
CA ARG A 157 1.24 31.84 -4.71
C ARG A 157 2.10 30.98 -3.79
N ALA A 158 2.95 31.60 -2.96
CA ALA A 158 3.76 30.85 -1.98
C ALA A 158 2.91 30.01 -1.01
N ARG A 159 1.71 30.47 -0.63
CA ARG A 159 0.76 29.68 0.17
C ARG A 159 0.19 28.48 -0.58
N ILE A 160 -0.07 28.63 -1.88
CA ILE A 160 -0.54 27.53 -2.73
C ILE A 160 0.58 26.50 -2.89
N ASP A 161 1.80 26.97 -3.15
CA ASP A 161 2.96 26.11 -3.43
C ASP A 161 3.48 25.38 -2.17
N ALA A 162 3.13 25.86 -0.97
CA ALA A 162 3.44 25.18 0.29
C ALA A 162 2.51 23.99 0.60
N GLN A 163 1.46 23.77 -0.19
CA GLN A 163 0.53 22.65 -0.05
C GLN A 163 0.84 21.56 -1.09
N HIS A 164 0.27 20.39 -0.91
CA HIS A 164 0.25 19.36 -1.94
C HIS A 164 -0.34 19.89 -3.27
N ASP A 165 0.18 19.39 -4.38
CA ASP A 165 -0.32 19.73 -5.71
C ASP A 165 -1.67 19.07 -6.01
N ASP A 166 -2.31 19.49 -7.11
CA ASP A 166 -3.61 18.97 -7.50
C ASP A 166 -3.56 17.47 -7.85
N ASP A 167 -2.41 16.94 -8.31
CA ASP A 167 -2.27 15.53 -8.70
C ASP A 167 -2.21 14.62 -7.47
N PHE A 168 -1.58 15.07 -6.38
CA PHE A 168 -1.66 14.43 -5.08
C PHE A 168 -3.10 14.22 -4.63
N PHE A 169 -3.95 15.25 -4.74
CA PHE A 169 -5.35 15.16 -4.34
C PHE A 169 -6.17 14.29 -5.31
N ARG A 170 -6.03 14.47 -6.63
CA ARG A 170 -6.76 13.69 -7.64
C ARG A 170 -6.49 12.19 -7.53
N SER A 171 -5.27 11.80 -7.18
CA SER A 171 -4.91 10.38 -7.02
C SER A 171 -5.45 9.74 -5.73
N ARG A 172 -5.96 10.54 -4.78
CA ARG A 172 -6.37 10.09 -3.44
C ARG A 172 -7.83 10.39 -3.09
N CYS A 173 -8.57 11.04 -3.98
CA CYS A 173 -9.97 11.39 -3.77
C CYS A 173 -10.87 10.67 -4.78
N ASP A 174 -12.07 10.30 -4.34
CA ASP A 174 -13.05 9.56 -5.15
C ASP A 174 -13.81 10.45 -6.12
N THR A 175 -13.94 11.74 -5.81
CA THR A 175 -14.70 12.71 -6.62
C THR A 175 -14.02 14.07 -6.61
N VAL A 176 -14.11 14.78 -7.74
CA VAL A 176 -13.59 16.14 -7.90
C VAL A 176 -14.74 17.11 -8.14
N ILE A 177 -14.74 18.23 -7.40
CA ILE A 177 -15.63 19.37 -7.65
C ILE A 177 -14.79 20.55 -8.13
N GLU A 178 -15.04 20.98 -9.37
CA GLU A 178 -14.38 22.15 -9.95
C GLU A 178 -15.16 23.44 -9.65
N ASN A 179 -14.53 24.34 -8.91
CA ASN A 179 -15.06 25.63 -8.48
C ASN A 179 -14.33 26.79 -9.17
N GLY A 180 -14.28 26.73 -10.50
CA GLY A 180 -13.73 27.78 -11.35
C GLY A 180 -14.60 29.05 -11.41
N ARG A 181 -14.22 30.00 -12.27
CA ARG A 181 -15.03 31.22 -12.49
C ARG A 181 -16.39 30.86 -13.10
N GLY A 182 -17.47 31.32 -12.46
CA GLY A 182 -18.85 31.09 -12.92
C GLY A 182 -19.40 29.70 -12.62
N ALA A 183 -18.70 28.88 -11.84
CA ALA A 183 -19.18 27.56 -11.45
C ALA A 183 -20.45 27.65 -10.58
N GLU A 184 -21.48 26.89 -10.95
CA GLU A 184 -22.68 26.70 -10.14
C GLU A 184 -22.52 25.43 -9.30
N LEU A 185 -22.19 25.60 -8.02
CA LEU A 185 -21.87 24.46 -7.14
C LEU A 185 -23.11 23.71 -6.63
N ALA A 186 -24.25 24.38 -6.49
CA ALA A 186 -25.45 23.75 -5.92
C ALA A 186 -25.93 22.53 -6.73
N PRO A 187 -26.07 22.60 -8.07
CA PRO A 187 -26.43 21.42 -8.88
C PRO A 187 -25.38 20.30 -8.79
N VAL A 188 -24.10 20.64 -8.70
CA VAL A 188 -23.00 19.66 -8.59
C VAL A 188 -23.06 18.93 -7.25
N VAL A 189 -23.28 19.66 -6.15
CA VAL A 189 -23.47 19.07 -4.82
C VAL A 189 -24.72 18.19 -4.77
N ASP A 190 -25.82 18.62 -5.39
CA ASP A 190 -27.04 17.82 -5.47
C ASP A 190 -26.82 16.51 -6.25
N ALA A 191 -26.09 16.58 -7.38
CA ALA A 191 -25.72 15.41 -8.15
C ALA A 191 -24.81 14.45 -7.36
N LEU A 192 -23.87 14.98 -6.57
CA LEU A 192 -23.03 14.19 -5.67
C LEU A 192 -23.90 13.41 -4.68
N LEU A 193 -24.79 14.09 -3.95
CA LEU A 193 -25.68 13.46 -2.97
C LEU A 193 -26.58 12.39 -3.61
N LEU A 194 -27.15 12.66 -4.78
CA LEU A 194 -27.95 11.69 -5.52
C LEU A 194 -27.14 10.47 -6.00
N SER A 195 -25.85 10.65 -6.29
CA SER A 195 -24.96 9.55 -6.67
C SER A 195 -24.61 8.65 -5.49
N LEU A 196 -24.49 9.23 -4.29
CA LEU A 196 -24.22 8.54 -3.05
C LEU A 196 -25.47 7.78 -2.58
N ASP A 197 -26.63 8.41 -2.70
CA ASP A 197 -27.94 7.80 -2.43
C ASP A 197 -28.21 6.56 -3.28
N ARG A 198 -27.96 6.64 -4.59
CA ARG A 198 -28.18 5.52 -5.50
C ARG A 198 -27.30 4.33 -5.16
N ARG A 199 -26.04 4.58 -4.80
CA ARG A 199 -25.13 3.53 -4.31
C ARG A 199 -25.73 2.82 -3.10
N ALA A 200 -26.24 3.56 -2.12
CA ALA A 200 -26.87 2.98 -0.93
C ALA A 200 -28.16 2.17 -1.21
N VAL A 201 -29.01 2.62 -2.15
CA VAL A 201 -30.27 1.92 -2.50
C VAL A 201 -30.03 0.65 -3.32
N THR A 202 -29.04 0.67 -4.22
CA THR A 202 -28.66 -0.52 -4.99
C THR A 202 -28.14 -1.62 -4.06
N SER A 203 -27.35 -1.28 -3.04
CA SER A 203 -26.91 -2.23 -2.00
C SER A 203 -28.10 -2.83 -1.22
N GLN A 204 -29.07 -2.02 -0.78
CA GLN A 204 -30.24 -2.51 -0.02
C GLN A 204 -31.27 -3.30 -0.86
N SER A 205 -31.37 -3.02 -2.16
CA SER A 205 -32.32 -3.71 -3.05
C SER A 205 -31.81 -5.09 -3.46
N ALA A 206 -30.48 -5.26 -3.58
CA ALA A 206 -29.84 -6.57 -3.73
C ALA A 206 -30.08 -7.45 -2.50
N GLU A 207 -29.96 -6.90 -1.29
CA GLU A 207 -30.24 -7.59 -0.03
C GLU A 207 -31.70 -8.08 0.09
N ASN A 208 -32.68 -7.26 -0.32
CA ASN A 208 -34.10 -7.61 -0.21
C ASN A 208 -34.58 -8.57 -1.31
N SER A 209 -33.99 -8.53 -2.51
CA SER A 209 -34.34 -9.46 -3.60
C SER A 209 -33.73 -10.86 -3.38
N GLY A 210 -32.60 -10.96 -2.67
CA GLY A 210 -32.04 -12.23 -2.20
C GLY A 210 -32.88 -12.94 -1.12
N ARG A 211 -33.79 -12.22 -0.45
CA ARG A 211 -34.64 -12.77 0.63
C ARG A 211 -35.99 -13.31 0.19
N VAL A 212 -36.44 -13.04 -1.05
CA VAL A 212 -37.74 -13.49 -1.59
C VAL A 212 -37.58 -14.70 -2.55
N GLY A 213 -36.35 -15.07 -2.91
CA GLY A 213 -36.05 -16.16 -3.83
C GLY A 213 -35.84 -17.54 -3.20
N SER A 214 -36.63 -17.95 -2.19
CA SER A 214 -36.53 -19.32 -1.66
C SER A 214 -37.85 -19.92 -1.20
N SER A 215 -38.90 -19.83 -2.02
CA SER A 215 -39.99 -20.78 -1.98
C SER A 215 -40.89 -20.58 -3.20
N LEU A 216 -40.77 -21.45 -4.19
CA LEU A 216 -41.86 -22.09 -4.96
C LEU A 216 -41.26 -22.79 -6.18
N ASP A 217 -40.89 -24.05 -5.98
CA ASP A 217 -40.81 -25.04 -7.05
C ASP A 217 -42.22 -25.35 -7.53
N VAL A 218 -42.53 -25.07 -8.80
CA VAL A 218 -43.45 -25.89 -9.59
C VAL A 218 -42.96 -25.96 -11.03
N SER A 219 -42.77 -27.20 -11.47
CA SER A 219 -42.38 -27.67 -12.79
C SER A 219 -43.45 -27.51 -13.88
N ALA A 220 -42.94 -27.47 -15.12
CA ALA A 220 -43.49 -28.02 -16.36
C ALA A 220 -44.27 -27.10 -17.33
N SER A 221 -43.70 -27.04 -18.55
CA SER A 221 -44.33 -27.13 -19.88
C SER A 221 -45.56 -26.29 -20.20
N ASP A 222 -45.46 -25.40 -21.19
CA ASP A 222 -45.98 -25.68 -22.53
C ASP A 222 -45.73 -24.52 -23.52
N ALA A 223 -45.77 -24.89 -24.79
CA ALA A 223 -45.57 -24.06 -25.97
C ALA A 223 -46.65 -22.98 -26.15
N ASN A 224 -46.32 -21.91 -26.90
CA ASN A 224 -46.82 -21.66 -28.27
C ASN A 224 -46.98 -20.16 -28.61
N SER A 225 -46.44 -19.82 -29.79
CA SER A 225 -46.93 -18.89 -30.83
C SER A 225 -47.38 -17.44 -30.54
N ASN A 226 -46.79 -16.55 -31.37
CA ASN A 226 -47.40 -15.48 -32.18
C ASN A 226 -47.95 -14.20 -31.52
N ALA A 227 -47.28 -13.08 -31.84
CA ALA A 227 -47.77 -11.94 -32.64
C ALA A 227 -46.72 -10.79 -32.53
N ALA A 228 -46.00 -10.39 -33.59
CA ALA A 228 -46.41 -9.59 -34.75
C ALA A 228 -46.97 -8.19 -34.43
N GLY A 229 -46.24 -7.15 -34.85
CA GLY A 229 -46.68 -5.74 -34.96
C GLY A 229 -45.63 -4.75 -34.47
N SER A 230 -44.73 -4.23 -35.34
CA SER A 230 -44.86 -2.93 -36.03
C SER A 230 -44.65 -1.74 -35.05
N ALA A 231 -43.70 -0.82 -35.17
CA ALA A 231 -43.13 -0.09 -36.32
C ALA A 231 -41.78 0.51 -35.89
N ALA A 232 -40.73 0.48 -36.74
CA ALA A 232 -40.19 1.62 -37.52
C ALA A 232 -39.84 2.89 -36.70
N GLY A 233 -38.67 3.50 -36.78
CA GLY A 233 -37.50 3.34 -37.64
C GLY A 233 -36.50 4.49 -37.41
N PHE A 234 -35.48 4.55 -38.28
CA PHE A 234 -34.41 5.56 -38.45
C PHE A 234 -33.20 5.46 -37.50
N ASP A 235 -32.09 4.85 -37.97
CA ASP A 235 -30.97 5.45 -38.75
C ASP A 235 -30.01 6.22 -37.83
N THR A 236 -28.75 5.81 -37.68
CA THR A 236 -27.73 6.06 -38.73
C THR A 236 -26.52 5.13 -38.66
N LYS A 237 -25.93 4.99 -39.84
CA LYS A 237 -24.83 4.15 -40.30
C LYS A 237 -23.44 4.47 -39.71
N SER A 238 -22.61 3.41 -39.78
CA SER A 238 -21.19 3.37 -40.20
C SER A 238 -20.15 4.09 -39.32
N GLY A 239 -18.96 3.55 -39.11
CA GLY A 239 -18.30 2.47 -39.83
C GLY A 239 -16.98 2.09 -39.17
N ASN A 240 -16.59 0.87 -39.50
CA ASN A 240 -15.36 0.21 -39.11
C ASN A 240 -14.19 0.78 -39.94
N ALA A 241 -13.04 1.08 -39.32
CA ALA A 241 -11.78 1.23 -40.03
C ALA A 241 -10.60 0.89 -39.09
N ALA A 242 -9.90 -0.18 -39.46
CA ALA A 242 -8.58 -0.52 -38.95
C ALA A 242 -7.50 0.37 -39.59
N GLY A 243 -6.38 0.62 -38.88
CA GLY A 243 -5.16 1.10 -39.53
C GLY A 243 -4.14 1.83 -38.65
N ALA A 244 -3.20 1.06 -38.11
CA ALA A 244 -1.74 1.30 -38.18
C ALA A 244 -1.04 2.46 -37.42
N VAL A 245 -0.09 2.03 -36.58
CA VAL A 245 1.32 2.49 -36.45
C VAL A 245 1.60 3.83 -35.75
N GLY A 246 2.37 3.74 -34.66
CA GLY A 246 3.06 4.86 -34.02
C GLY A 246 3.98 4.41 -32.89
N ASN A 247 5.17 3.91 -33.24
CA ASN A 247 6.31 3.73 -32.34
C ASN A 247 6.72 5.05 -31.69
N THR A 248 6.97 5.07 -30.38
CA THR A 248 8.01 5.92 -29.77
C THR A 248 8.74 5.16 -28.67
N LYS A 249 10.00 4.80 -29.00
CA LYS A 249 11.07 4.42 -28.08
C LYS A 249 11.41 5.62 -27.19
N TYR A 250 11.72 5.37 -25.92
CA TYR A 250 12.71 6.15 -25.18
C TYR A 250 13.69 5.19 -24.51
N ASP A 251 14.97 5.47 -24.81
CA ASP A 251 16.17 4.78 -24.37
C ASP A 251 16.44 5.00 -22.87
N VAL A 252 16.98 3.97 -22.21
CA VAL A 252 17.71 4.10 -20.94
C VAL A 252 19.14 3.63 -21.18
N PRO A 253 20.16 4.40 -20.75
CA PRO A 253 21.56 4.19 -21.12
C PRO A 253 22.20 3.03 -20.35
N GLY A 254 23.02 2.26 -21.07
CA GLY A 254 23.84 1.19 -20.53
C GLY A 254 24.99 1.72 -19.69
N ASN A 255 25.25 1.02 -18.58
CA ASN A 255 26.46 1.18 -17.79
C ASN A 255 27.33 -0.06 -17.97
N ASN A 256 28.55 0.16 -18.46
CA ASN A 256 29.61 -0.82 -18.61
C ASN A 256 30.09 -1.31 -17.24
N ILE A 257 30.23 -2.62 -17.10
CA ILE A 257 31.25 -3.21 -16.22
C ILE A 257 32.04 -4.21 -17.08
N ASP A 258 33.33 -3.89 -17.18
CA ASP A 258 34.41 -4.74 -17.67
C ASP A 258 34.43 -6.07 -16.92
N ASP A 259 34.60 -7.17 -17.64
CA ASP A 259 35.41 -8.30 -17.17
C ASP A 259 36.13 -8.89 -18.37
N GLY A 260 37.44 -8.64 -18.39
CA GLY A 260 38.34 -9.09 -19.41
C GLY A 260 38.89 -10.49 -19.18
N ASN A 261 39.62 -10.88 -20.22
CA ASN A 261 40.75 -11.82 -20.22
C ASN A 261 40.41 -13.28 -20.52
N PHE A 262 40.84 -13.73 -21.70
CA PHE A 262 41.88 -14.76 -21.84
C PHE A 262 42.37 -14.77 -23.30
N GLY A 263 43.56 -14.22 -23.51
CA GLY A 263 44.33 -14.30 -24.75
C GLY A 263 45.75 -14.75 -24.42
N ASP A 264 46.08 -15.97 -24.83
CA ASP A 264 47.34 -16.67 -24.58
C ASP A 264 48.58 -15.95 -25.15
N GLY A 265 49.70 -16.12 -24.46
CA GLY A 265 51.05 -15.79 -24.95
C GLY A 265 51.53 -16.78 -26.03
N THR A 266 52.73 -16.71 -26.60
CA THR A 266 54.02 -16.14 -26.16
C THR A 266 55.00 -16.14 -27.36
N ALA A 267 56.00 -15.24 -27.32
CA ALA A 267 57.39 -15.36 -27.85
C ALA A 267 57.60 -15.57 -29.38
N SER A 268 58.64 -15.10 -30.07
CA SER A 268 60.03 -14.81 -29.70
C SER A 268 60.75 -14.06 -30.86
N ALA A 269 61.58 -13.08 -30.48
CA ALA A 269 62.91 -12.68 -30.98
C ALA A 269 63.38 -12.76 -32.47
N ALA A 270 64.03 -11.64 -32.84
CA ALA A 270 65.31 -11.50 -33.58
C ALA A 270 65.38 -11.64 -35.12
N GLY A 271 66.04 -10.62 -35.74
CA GLY A 271 67.19 -10.89 -36.61
C GLY A 271 67.05 -10.71 -38.13
N SER A 272 67.56 -9.56 -38.61
CA SER A 272 68.31 -9.33 -39.87
C SER A 272 67.77 -9.77 -41.26
N ALA A 273 67.68 -8.75 -42.12
CA ALA A 273 68.32 -8.61 -43.43
C ALA A 273 67.93 -9.48 -44.64
N ALA A 274 67.73 -8.75 -45.74
CA ALA A 274 68.10 -9.04 -47.13
C ALA A 274 67.14 -9.87 -48.02
N SER A 275 66.50 -9.11 -48.93
CA SER A 275 66.54 -9.26 -50.40
C SER A 275 65.94 -10.48 -51.11
N ASP A 276 65.01 -10.12 -52.01
CA ASP A 276 64.89 -10.50 -53.43
C ASP A 276 64.11 -11.77 -53.83
N LYS A 277 63.11 -11.50 -54.67
CA LYS A 277 62.62 -12.23 -55.87
C LYS A 277 62.06 -13.66 -55.78
N SER A 278 60.74 -13.69 -56.05
CA SER A 278 60.03 -14.41 -57.13
C SER A 278 60.30 -15.89 -57.44
N ASP A 279 59.17 -16.59 -57.52
CA ASP A 279 58.77 -17.63 -58.48
C ASP A 279 58.72 -19.12 -58.07
N MET A 280 57.53 -19.67 -58.39
CA MET A 280 57.21 -21.02 -58.89
C MET A 280 57.09 -22.24 -57.93
N GLN A 281 55.91 -22.89 -58.00
CA GLN A 281 55.52 -24.24 -57.50
C GLN A 281 56.28 -25.40 -58.23
N PRO A 282 55.99 -26.73 -58.05
CA PRO A 282 55.15 -27.52 -57.09
C PRO A 282 55.83 -28.81 -56.50
N ALA A 283 55.00 -29.62 -55.81
CA ALA A 283 55.11 -30.97 -55.15
C ALA A 283 55.84 -32.12 -55.93
N PRO A 284 55.91 -33.43 -55.48
CA PRO A 284 55.21 -34.13 -54.37
C PRO A 284 55.93 -35.35 -53.65
N GLU A 285 55.16 -36.01 -52.75
CA GLU A 285 55.02 -37.49 -52.51
C GLU A 285 55.84 -38.32 -51.46
N ARG A 286 55.03 -39.02 -50.61
CA ARG A 286 55.01 -40.48 -50.24
C ARG A 286 55.59 -41.04 -48.92
N ARG A 287 54.67 -41.81 -48.27
CA ARG A 287 54.76 -43.20 -47.72
C ARG A 287 55.12 -43.45 -46.24
N GLY A 288 54.26 -44.25 -45.59
CA GLY A 288 54.69 -45.37 -44.72
C GLY A 288 53.90 -45.58 -43.43
N VAL A 289 52.93 -46.49 -43.44
CA VAL A 289 52.13 -46.93 -42.28
C VAL A 289 52.76 -48.18 -41.64
N LEU A 290 52.83 -48.22 -40.29
CA LEU A 290 52.89 -49.46 -39.51
C LEU A 290 51.93 -49.38 -38.32
N ALA A 291 51.00 -50.33 -38.27
CA ALA A 291 49.94 -50.45 -37.29
C ALA A 291 50.45 -50.96 -35.92
N ARG A 292 50.02 -50.30 -34.83
CA ARG A 292 50.12 -50.80 -33.45
C ARG A 292 48.71 -51.16 -32.97
N TYR A 293 48.51 -52.39 -32.46
CA TYR A 293 47.26 -52.79 -31.81
C TYR A 293 47.04 -51.99 -30.52
N PRO A 294 45.88 -51.37 -30.27
CA PRO A 294 45.59 -50.66 -29.04
C PRO A 294 45.22 -51.65 -27.91
N LEU A 295 45.83 -51.48 -26.73
CA LEU A 295 45.41 -52.17 -25.50
C LEU A 295 44.02 -51.67 -25.05
N PRO A 296 43.17 -52.53 -24.44
CA PRO A 296 41.82 -52.17 -24.07
C PRO A 296 41.81 -51.19 -22.87
N ARG A 297 41.16 -50.03 -23.05
CA ARG A 297 40.99 -49.01 -22.00
C ARG A 297 40.09 -49.54 -20.87
N ARG A 298 40.68 -49.86 -19.71
CA ARG A 298 39.96 -50.20 -18.45
C ARG A 298 39.40 -48.96 -17.73
N THR A 299 38.75 -48.05 -18.45
CA THR A 299 38.09 -46.87 -17.88
C THR A 299 36.57 -46.97 -17.66
N PRO A 300 35.77 -47.84 -18.31
CA PRO A 300 34.32 -47.75 -18.15
C PRO A 300 33.86 -48.20 -16.76
N VAL A 301 34.46 -49.25 -16.20
CA VAL A 301 34.02 -49.82 -14.91
C VAL A 301 34.18 -48.85 -13.74
N ARG A 302 35.26 -48.05 -13.70
CA ARG A 302 35.46 -47.07 -12.63
C ARG A 302 34.49 -45.90 -12.71
N ILE A 303 34.18 -45.45 -13.93
CA ILE A 303 33.19 -44.40 -14.17
C ILE A 303 31.79 -44.90 -13.80
N THR A 304 31.45 -46.14 -14.15
CA THR A 304 30.19 -46.77 -13.76
C THR A 304 30.07 -46.92 -12.25
N ILE A 305 31.12 -47.38 -11.57
CA ILE A 305 31.12 -47.49 -10.09
C ILE A 305 30.97 -46.13 -9.44
N ALA A 306 31.70 -45.10 -9.91
CA ALA A 306 31.57 -43.75 -9.38
C ALA A 306 30.15 -43.17 -9.60
N ALA A 307 29.57 -43.37 -10.78
CA ALA A 307 28.20 -42.94 -11.08
C ALA A 307 27.17 -43.65 -10.19
N VAL A 308 27.33 -44.95 -9.93
CA VAL A 308 26.47 -45.72 -9.02
C VAL A 308 26.61 -45.21 -7.58
N LEU A 309 27.83 -44.94 -7.10
CA LEU A 309 28.05 -44.40 -5.75
C LEU A 309 27.46 -43.00 -5.58
N ILE A 310 27.60 -42.12 -6.59
CA ILE A 310 26.98 -40.79 -6.59
C ILE A 310 25.45 -40.92 -6.57
N PHE A 311 24.88 -41.81 -7.38
CA PHE A 311 23.44 -42.05 -7.42
C PHE A 311 22.92 -42.59 -6.07
N LEU A 312 23.63 -43.53 -5.46
CA LEU A 312 23.29 -44.05 -4.12
C LEU A 312 23.43 -42.99 -3.03
N ALA A 313 24.45 -42.12 -3.10
CA ALA A 313 24.59 -40.99 -2.20
C ALA A 313 23.45 -39.97 -2.38
N LEU A 314 23.04 -39.68 -3.61
CA LEU A 314 21.86 -38.85 -3.91
C LEU A 314 20.58 -39.46 -3.35
N ILE A 315 20.36 -40.77 -3.53
CA ILE A 315 19.22 -41.48 -2.93
C ILE A 315 19.28 -41.42 -1.41
N ALA A 316 20.46 -41.56 -0.80
CA ALA A 316 20.63 -41.49 0.65
C ALA A 316 20.35 -40.07 1.17
N ILE A 317 20.82 -39.03 0.47
CA ILE A 317 20.53 -37.63 0.79
C ILE A 317 19.04 -37.34 0.63
N ILE A 318 18.40 -37.79 -0.45
CA ILE A 318 16.95 -37.64 -0.67
C ILE A 318 16.18 -38.39 0.43
N ASN A 319 16.57 -39.62 0.78
CA ASN A 319 15.93 -40.36 1.86
C ASN A 319 16.14 -39.72 3.23
N LEU A 320 17.32 -39.15 3.48
CA LEU A 320 17.60 -38.41 4.71
C LEU A 320 16.72 -37.16 4.75
N ALA A 321 16.70 -36.36 3.68
CA ALA A 321 15.86 -35.19 3.52
C ALA A 321 14.36 -35.52 3.73
N VAL A 322 13.85 -36.60 3.13
CA VAL A 322 12.46 -37.07 3.32
C VAL A 322 12.18 -37.55 4.75
N ARG A 323 13.19 -38.08 5.45
CA ARG A 323 13.06 -38.58 6.84
C ARG A 323 13.31 -37.53 7.91
N SER A 324 13.95 -36.41 7.57
CA SER A 324 14.20 -35.28 8.46
C SER A 324 13.67 -33.99 7.83
N PRO A 325 12.34 -33.78 7.79
CA PRO A 325 11.73 -32.53 7.31
C PRO A 325 12.32 -31.30 7.99
N GLU A 326 12.68 -31.44 9.27
CA GLU A 326 13.34 -30.45 10.14
C GLU A 326 14.60 -29.82 9.53
N LEU A 327 15.41 -30.60 8.79
CA LEU A 327 16.62 -30.12 8.14
C LEU A 327 16.34 -29.39 6.82
N ILE A 328 15.22 -29.70 6.16
CA ILE A 328 14.81 -29.01 4.92
C ILE A 328 14.13 -27.69 5.27
N ASP A 329 13.22 -27.67 6.24
CA ASP A 329 12.44 -26.48 6.58
C ASP A 329 13.34 -25.35 7.08
N ASN A 330 14.30 -25.63 7.96
CA ASN A 330 15.27 -24.63 8.45
C ASN A 330 16.23 -24.10 7.37
N VAL A 331 16.46 -24.87 6.30
CA VAL A 331 17.33 -24.47 5.17
C VAL A 331 16.53 -23.72 4.10
N THR A 332 15.25 -24.02 3.95
CA THR A 332 14.39 -23.45 2.89
C THR A 332 13.53 -22.27 3.38
N HIS A 333 13.26 -22.18 4.68
CA HIS A 333 12.44 -21.16 5.33
C HIS A 333 13.01 -20.82 6.72
N PRO A 334 14.19 -20.17 6.79
CA PRO A 334 14.82 -19.85 8.07
C PRO A 334 13.96 -18.86 8.86
N ILE A 335 13.64 -19.23 10.11
CA ILE A 335 12.89 -18.36 11.03
C ILE A 335 13.91 -17.44 11.73
N LEU A 336 14.12 -16.24 11.19
CA LEU A 336 14.89 -15.20 11.87
C LEU A 336 14.02 -14.47 12.89
N TYR A 337 14.63 -13.94 13.94
CA TYR A 337 13.96 -13.17 15.00
C TYR A 337 12.89 -13.96 15.77
N ALA A 338 13.06 -15.28 15.92
CA ALA A 338 12.07 -16.16 16.55
C ALA A 338 11.62 -15.70 17.95
N GLU A 339 12.54 -15.22 18.79
CA GLU A 339 12.20 -14.70 20.12
C GLU A 339 11.26 -13.48 20.05
N LEU A 340 11.57 -12.51 19.18
CA LEU A 340 10.73 -11.32 18.99
C LEU A 340 9.36 -11.67 18.38
N ILE A 341 9.33 -12.63 17.45
CA ILE A 341 8.09 -13.11 16.85
C ILE A 341 7.23 -13.81 17.90
N ASP A 342 7.80 -14.65 18.75
CA ASP A 342 7.09 -15.33 19.84
C ASP A 342 6.53 -14.33 20.87
N GLU A 343 7.36 -13.35 21.26
CA GLU A 343 6.98 -12.28 22.19
C GLU A 343 5.76 -11.50 21.69
N TYR A 344 5.85 -10.92 20.49
CA TYR A 344 4.77 -10.07 19.95
C TYR A 344 3.59 -10.88 19.41
N SER A 345 3.79 -12.15 19.05
CA SER A 345 2.70 -13.10 18.82
C SER A 345 1.87 -13.27 20.10
N GLY A 346 2.53 -13.48 21.24
CA GLY A 346 1.88 -13.57 22.55
C GLY A 346 1.19 -12.27 22.97
N GLU A 347 1.84 -11.12 22.76
CA GLU A 347 1.30 -9.81 23.15
C GLU A 347 0.01 -9.46 22.39
N TYR A 348 -0.01 -9.66 21.06
CA TYR A 348 -1.11 -9.21 20.20
C TYR A 348 -2.04 -10.34 19.72
N GLY A 349 -1.77 -11.59 20.10
CA GLY A 349 -2.61 -12.75 19.74
C GLY A 349 -2.59 -13.09 18.25
N VAL A 350 -1.55 -12.69 17.51
CA VAL A 350 -1.37 -13.02 16.10
C VAL A 350 -0.55 -14.30 15.98
N PRO A 351 -1.03 -15.35 15.29
CA PRO A 351 -0.27 -16.59 15.12
C PRO A 351 1.14 -16.34 14.53
N PRO A 352 2.19 -16.95 15.09
CA PRO A 352 3.56 -16.64 14.70
C PRO A 352 3.90 -17.08 13.27
N GLU A 353 3.24 -18.11 12.74
CA GLU A 353 3.38 -18.50 11.33
C GLU A 353 2.86 -17.42 10.37
N ILE A 354 1.90 -16.60 10.80
CA ILE A 354 1.39 -15.47 10.03
C ILE A 354 2.39 -14.33 10.02
N ILE A 355 2.98 -14.02 11.18
CA ILE A 355 4.03 -12.99 11.30
C ILE A 355 5.20 -13.36 10.38
N CYS A 356 5.68 -14.61 10.44
CA CYS A 356 6.73 -15.11 9.55
C CYS A 356 6.35 -15.01 8.07
N ALA A 357 5.12 -15.40 7.73
CA ALA A 357 4.64 -15.37 6.35
C ALA A 357 4.58 -13.96 5.78
N VAL A 358 4.14 -12.98 6.58
CA VAL A 358 4.09 -11.57 6.20
C VAL A 358 5.51 -11.02 6.04
N ILE A 359 6.41 -11.23 7.02
CA ILE A 359 7.82 -10.78 6.91
C ILE A 359 8.50 -11.35 5.65
N GLU A 360 8.31 -12.64 5.38
CA GLU A 360 8.88 -13.30 4.20
C GLU A 360 8.37 -12.69 2.91
N THR A 361 7.05 -12.44 2.84
CA THR A 361 6.41 -11.90 1.63
C THR A 361 6.77 -10.44 1.39
N GLU A 362 6.92 -9.66 2.46
CA GLU A 362 7.16 -8.21 2.41
C GLU A 362 8.64 -7.87 2.15
N SER A 363 9.57 -8.55 2.83
CA SER A 363 10.99 -8.17 2.78
C SER A 363 11.95 -9.35 2.59
N SER A 364 11.47 -10.59 2.68
CA SER A 364 12.31 -11.79 2.83
C SER A 364 13.27 -11.64 4.02
N PHE A 365 12.74 -11.18 5.16
CA PHE A 365 13.46 -10.92 6.42
C PHE A 365 14.59 -9.87 6.34
N ARG A 366 14.53 -8.96 5.36
CA ARG A 366 15.51 -7.86 5.26
C ARG A 366 15.05 -6.64 6.06
N ALA A 367 15.71 -6.41 7.20
CA ALA A 367 15.39 -5.29 8.09
C ALA A 367 15.69 -3.92 7.49
N ASP A 368 16.55 -3.83 6.47
CA ASP A 368 16.91 -2.59 5.75
C ASP A 368 16.07 -2.34 4.49
N ALA A 369 15.05 -3.17 4.22
CA ALA A 369 14.25 -3.08 3.01
C ALA A 369 13.41 -1.80 2.96
N VAL A 370 13.39 -1.16 1.78
CA VAL A 370 12.52 -0.02 1.47
C VAL A 370 11.83 -0.25 0.12
N SER A 371 10.50 -0.17 0.09
CA SER A 371 9.74 -0.27 -1.17
C SER A 371 9.77 1.04 -1.97
N GLY A 372 9.40 0.98 -3.26
CA GLY A 372 9.20 2.18 -4.07
C GLY A 372 8.12 3.13 -3.55
N ALA A 373 7.19 2.63 -2.72
CA ALA A 373 6.17 3.41 -2.04
C ALA A 373 6.61 3.95 -0.66
N GLY A 374 7.86 3.68 -0.24
CA GLY A 374 8.40 4.15 1.03
C GLY A 374 8.01 3.30 2.24
N ALA A 375 7.58 2.05 2.03
CA ALA A 375 7.35 1.09 3.11
C ALA A 375 8.70 0.57 3.64
N MET A 376 8.84 0.39 4.96
CA MET A 376 10.15 0.23 5.62
C MET A 376 10.21 -1.05 6.47
N GLY A 377 11.38 -1.69 6.43
CA GLY A 377 11.78 -2.79 7.32
C GLY A 377 11.09 -4.13 7.05
N LEU A 378 11.13 -5.02 8.05
CA LEU A 378 10.76 -6.44 7.91
C LEU A 378 9.35 -6.68 7.37
N MET A 379 8.38 -5.93 7.88
CA MET A 379 6.95 -6.03 7.57
C MET A 379 6.46 -4.90 6.67
N GLN A 380 7.39 -4.13 6.06
CA GLN A 380 7.11 -3.06 5.10
C GLN A 380 5.99 -2.11 5.57
N ILE A 381 6.22 -1.44 6.69
CA ILE A 381 5.28 -0.47 7.26
C ILE A 381 5.57 0.92 6.67
N THR A 382 4.54 1.62 6.19
CA THR A 382 4.70 3.00 5.71
C THR A 382 4.82 3.99 6.87
N ARG A 383 5.37 5.17 6.60
CA ARG A 383 5.49 6.25 7.60
C ARG A 383 4.13 6.64 8.18
N GLU A 384 3.12 6.75 7.34
CA GLU A 384 1.76 7.12 7.71
C GLU A 384 1.11 6.05 8.59
N THR A 385 1.23 4.77 8.18
CA THR A 385 0.71 3.64 8.97
C THR A 385 1.42 3.55 10.32
N PHE A 386 2.74 3.75 10.38
CA PHE A 386 3.47 3.71 11.62
C PHE A 386 3.04 4.81 12.60
N TRP A 387 2.89 6.05 12.13
CA TRP A 387 2.36 7.14 12.96
C TRP A 387 0.95 6.87 13.47
N TRP A 388 0.10 6.27 12.64
CA TRP A 388 -1.23 5.85 13.06
C TRP A 388 -1.16 4.80 14.18
N LEU A 389 -0.29 3.79 14.05
CA LEU A 389 -0.08 2.75 15.07
C LEU A 389 0.46 3.34 16.38
N LEU A 390 1.42 4.26 16.32
CA LEU A 390 1.93 4.97 17.50
C LEU A 390 0.83 5.76 18.21
N THR A 391 -0.06 6.38 17.44
CA THR A 391 -1.22 7.11 17.99
C THR A 391 -2.18 6.16 18.71
N LYS A 392 -2.39 4.94 18.20
CA LYS A 392 -3.23 3.91 18.84
C LYS A 392 -2.58 3.31 20.08
N ALA A 393 -1.27 3.10 20.05
CA ALA A 393 -0.49 2.61 21.19
C ALA A 393 -0.26 3.69 22.28
N GLY A 394 -0.45 4.98 21.96
CA GLY A 394 -0.10 6.07 22.87
C GLY A 394 1.41 6.26 23.03
N GLU A 395 2.19 5.81 22.04
CA GLU A 395 3.65 5.85 22.03
C GLU A 395 4.19 6.92 21.08
N ASP A 396 5.48 7.19 21.17
CA ASP A 396 6.19 8.17 20.35
C ASP A 396 7.59 7.70 20.00
N MET A 397 7.91 7.67 18.71
CA MET A 397 9.24 7.30 18.25
C MET A 397 9.48 7.75 16.81
N GLU A 398 10.77 7.88 16.49
CA GLU A 398 11.23 8.19 15.14
C GLU A 398 10.94 7.05 14.15
N VAL A 399 10.58 7.42 12.92
CA VAL A 399 10.17 6.47 11.87
C VAL A 399 11.33 5.58 11.43
N GLU A 400 12.55 6.08 11.55
CA GLU A 400 13.77 5.38 11.20
C GLU A 400 14.00 4.14 12.10
N ARG A 401 13.33 4.10 13.28
CA ARG A 401 13.29 2.89 14.11
C ARG A 401 12.56 1.73 13.46
N LEU A 402 11.80 1.94 12.38
CA LEU A 402 11.25 0.84 11.58
C LEU A 402 12.33 -0.06 10.95
N PHE A 403 13.60 0.36 10.91
CA PHE A 403 14.70 -0.52 10.53
C PHE A 403 15.20 -1.40 11.68
N GLU A 404 14.77 -1.14 12.92
CA GLU A 404 15.04 -2.00 14.07
C GLU A 404 14.07 -3.19 14.05
N PRO A 405 14.56 -4.45 14.04
CA PRO A 405 13.71 -5.63 13.95
C PRO A 405 12.61 -5.69 15.01
N GLU A 406 12.93 -5.36 16.26
CA GLU A 406 11.98 -5.36 17.37
C GLU A 406 10.80 -4.40 17.12
N ILE A 407 11.09 -3.14 16.77
CA ILE A 407 10.06 -2.13 16.51
C ILE A 407 9.21 -2.51 15.30
N ASN A 408 9.85 -2.99 14.24
CA ASN A 408 9.12 -3.37 13.03
C ASN A 408 8.20 -4.58 13.27
N ILE A 409 8.68 -5.62 13.96
CA ILE A 409 7.89 -6.81 14.31
C ILE A 409 6.77 -6.43 15.29
N LYS A 410 7.05 -5.65 16.34
CA LYS A 410 6.05 -5.16 17.30
C LYS A 410 4.88 -4.50 16.59
N TYR A 411 5.17 -3.46 15.81
CA TYR A 411 4.12 -2.64 15.21
C TYR A 411 3.47 -3.29 13.98
N GLY A 412 4.19 -4.10 13.23
CA GLY A 412 3.59 -4.89 12.15
C GLY A 412 2.64 -5.95 12.71
N THR A 413 3.00 -6.59 13.82
CA THR A 413 2.13 -7.54 14.53
C THR A 413 0.93 -6.84 15.17
N TYR A 414 1.14 -5.70 15.82
CA TYR A 414 0.06 -4.87 16.33
C TYR A 414 -0.91 -4.46 15.22
N PHE A 415 -0.39 -4.10 14.04
CA PHE A 415 -1.23 -3.76 12.90
C PHE A 415 -2.07 -4.94 12.42
N LEU A 416 -1.47 -6.13 12.27
CA LEU A 416 -2.21 -7.36 11.94
C LEU A 416 -3.30 -7.68 12.96
N SER A 417 -3.04 -7.47 14.25
CA SER A 417 -4.05 -7.64 15.30
C SER A 417 -5.23 -6.67 15.13
N LEU A 418 -4.98 -5.38 14.88
CA LEU A 418 -6.05 -4.40 14.66
C LEU A 418 -6.87 -4.72 13.42
N LEU A 419 -6.23 -5.20 12.34
CA LEU A 419 -6.93 -5.65 11.14
C LEU A 419 -7.75 -6.90 11.42
N TYR A 420 -7.24 -7.84 12.21
CA TYR A 420 -7.97 -9.06 12.56
C TYR A 420 -9.17 -8.77 13.46
N GLU A 421 -9.04 -7.85 14.43
CA GLU A 421 -10.17 -7.38 15.24
C GLU A 421 -11.28 -6.77 14.37
N GLU A 422 -10.91 -6.07 13.30
CA GLU A 422 -11.85 -5.42 12.39
C GLU A 422 -12.50 -6.38 11.39
N PHE A 423 -11.73 -7.29 10.78
CA PHE A 423 -12.19 -8.10 9.64
C PHE A 423 -12.45 -9.57 9.98
N GLY A 424 -11.89 -10.10 11.07
CA GLY A 424 -12.11 -11.46 11.59
C GLY A 424 -11.57 -12.63 10.74
N GLU A 425 -11.17 -12.40 9.48
CA GLU A 425 -10.75 -13.43 8.53
C GLU A 425 -9.39 -13.09 7.91
N TRP A 426 -8.44 -14.02 7.97
CA TRP A 426 -7.04 -13.76 7.64
C TRP A 426 -6.79 -13.37 6.17
N ASP A 427 -7.48 -13.99 5.22
CA ASP A 427 -7.35 -13.62 3.81
C ASP A 427 -7.80 -12.15 3.56
N THR A 428 -8.83 -11.70 4.29
CA THR A 428 -9.29 -10.31 4.28
C THR A 428 -8.29 -9.39 4.98
N VAL A 429 -7.68 -9.83 6.08
CA VAL A 429 -6.59 -9.10 6.75
C VAL A 429 -5.40 -8.89 5.82
N TYR A 430 -4.97 -9.92 5.10
CA TYR A 430 -3.86 -9.80 4.15
C TYR A 430 -4.20 -8.83 3.01
N ALA A 431 -5.44 -8.87 2.52
CA ALA A 431 -5.92 -7.91 1.53
C ALA A 431 -5.88 -6.47 2.09
N ALA A 432 -6.31 -6.28 3.34
CA ALA A 432 -6.35 -4.96 3.98
C ALA A 432 -4.95 -4.43 4.31
N TYR A 433 -4.03 -5.32 4.67
CA TYR A 433 -2.63 -5.01 4.91
C TYR A 433 -1.95 -4.45 3.64
N ASN A 434 -2.21 -5.07 2.49
CA ASN A 434 -1.63 -4.65 1.21
C ASN A 434 -2.36 -3.50 0.51
N ALA A 435 -3.70 -3.56 0.42
CA ALA A 435 -4.50 -2.60 -0.34
C ALA A 435 -5.01 -1.41 0.49
N GLY A 436 -4.94 -1.52 1.82
CA GLY A 436 -5.49 -0.55 2.76
C GLY A 436 -6.92 -0.89 3.19
N ARG A 437 -7.21 -0.58 4.46
CA ARG A 437 -8.48 -0.88 5.17
C ARG A 437 -9.72 -0.33 4.46
N SER A 438 -9.69 0.94 4.06
CA SER A 438 -10.84 1.60 3.42
C SER A 438 -11.24 0.95 2.09
N ARG A 439 -10.26 0.47 1.30
CA ARG A 439 -10.56 -0.24 0.05
C ARG A 439 -11.23 -1.58 0.32
N VAL A 440 -10.73 -2.31 1.30
CA VAL A 440 -11.29 -3.61 1.68
C VAL A 440 -12.70 -3.48 2.24
N HIS A 441 -13.00 -2.44 3.04
CA HIS A 441 -14.38 -2.13 3.42
C HIS A 441 -15.28 -1.96 2.19
N GLY A 442 -14.86 -1.16 1.21
CA GLY A 442 -15.60 -1.00 -0.04
C GLY A 442 -15.76 -2.30 -0.85
N TRP A 443 -14.82 -3.24 -0.75
CA TRP A 443 -14.94 -4.57 -1.38
C TRP A 443 -15.90 -5.49 -0.64
N LEU A 444 -15.92 -5.43 0.69
CA LEU A 444 -16.82 -6.21 1.55
C LEU A 444 -18.29 -5.80 1.36
N GLU A 445 -18.54 -4.56 0.97
CA GLU A 445 -19.88 -4.06 0.62
C GLU A 445 -20.38 -4.51 -0.77
N ASN A 446 -19.53 -5.18 -1.56
CA ASN A 446 -19.89 -5.61 -2.92
C ASN A 446 -20.08 -7.13 -2.99
N ASP A 447 -21.32 -7.57 -3.19
CA ASP A 447 -21.74 -8.99 -3.27
C ASP A 447 -21.13 -9.76 -4.47
N GLU A 448 -20.64 -9.07 -5.50
CA GLU A 448 -19.90 -9.73 -6.61
C GLU A 448 -18.46 -10.08 -6.23
N ILE A 449 -17.93 -9.37 -5.23
CA ILE A 449 -16.57 -9.51 -4.71
C ILE A 449 -16.57 -10.31 -3.40
N THR A 450 -17.65 -10.27 -2.64
CA THR A 450 -17.77 -10.82 -1.30
C THR A 450 -18.91 -11.82 -1.21
N LYS A 451 -18.66 -12.96 -0.57
CA LYS A 451 -19.68 -13.98 -0.30
C LYS A 451 -19.53 -14.47 1.13
N ASP A 452 -20.64 -14.52 1.86
CA ASP A 452 -20.68 -14.95 3.26
C ASP A 452 -19.69 -14.15 4.15
N GLY A 453 -19.52 -12.85 3.87
CA GLY A 453 -18.59 -11.97 4.59
C GLY A 453 -17.11 -12.15 4.23
N ARG A 454 -16.79 -12.93 3.19
CA ARG A 454 -15.40 -13.19 2.74
C ARG A 454 -15.17 -12.71 1.32
N LEU A 455 -14.00 -12.13 1.07
CA LEU A 455 -13.57 -11.74 -0.27
C LEU A 455 -13.39 -13.00 -1.15
N VAL A 456 -14.30 -13.21 -2.10
CA VAL A 456 -14.21 -14.29 -3.10
C VAL A 456 -13.49 -13.83 -4.36
N ASN A 457 -13.48 -12.54 -4.67
CA ASN A 457 -12.82 -11.99 -5.86
C ASN A 457 -12.15 -10.64 -5.59
N ILE A 458 -10.86 -10.65 -5.22
CA ILE A 458 -10.09 -9.43 -4.96
C ILE A 458 -9.87 -8.66 -6.29
N PRO A 459 -10.40 -7.43 -6.45
CA PRO A 459 -10.39 -6.72 -7.73
C PRO A 459 -9.00 -6.29 -8.22
N ILE A 460 -8.09 -6.05 -7.29
CA ILE A 460 -6.71 -5.66 -7.59
C ILE A 460 -5.88 -6.93 -7.72
N ALA A 461 -5.38 -7.20 -8.93
CA ALA A 461 -4.59 -8.40 -9.22
C ALA A 461 -3.36 -8.53 -8.32
N GLU A 462 -2.66 -7.42 -8.06
CA GLU A 462 -1.51 -7.37 -7.14
C GLU A 462 -1.90 -7.84 -5.73
N THR A 463 -3.00 -7.32 -5.18
CA THR A 463 -3.50 -7.72 -3.86
C THR A 463 -3.97 -9.17 -3.85
N ALA A 464 -4.65 -9.63 -4.91
CA ALA A 464 -5.07 -11.02 -5.03
C ALA A 464 -3.87 -11.98 -5.01
N ASP A 465 -2.79 -11.61 -5.68
CA ASP A 465 -1.54 -12.38 -5.70
C ASP A 465 -0.79 -12.29 -4.37
N TYR A 466 -0.82 -11.12 -3.71
CA TYR A 466 -0.28 -10.95 -2.36
C TYR A 466 -0.95 -11.89 -1.36
N VAL A 467 -2.29 -11.90 -1.30
CA VAL A 467 -3.05 -12.80 -0.41
C VAL A 467 -2.67 -14.26 -0.67
N LYS A 468 -2.65 -14.70 -1.93
CA LYS A 468 -2.24 -16.07 -2.27
C LYS A 468 -0.81 -16.40 -1.85
N LYS A 469 0.13 -15.45 -1.96
CA LYS A 469 1.53 -15.65 -1.54
C LYS A 469 1.62 -15.79 -0.03
N VAL A 470 0.98 -14.90 0.73
CA VAL A 470 0.97 -14.96 2.19
C VAL A 470 0.31 -16.26 2.66
N SER A 471 -0.89 -16.62 2.20
CA SER A 471 -1.58 -17.83 2.66
C SER A 471 -0.81 -19.12 2.34
N ARG A 472 -0.07 -19.17 1.21
CA ARG A 472 0.87 -20.28 0.93
C ARG A 472 2.08 -20.27 1.86
N SER A 473 2.60 -19.11 2.19
CA SER A 473 3.75 -18.95 3.10
C SER A 473 3.37 -19.38 4.53
N VAL A 474 2.15 -19.04 4.99
CA VAL A 474 1.61 -19.45 6.30
C VAL A 474 1.63 -20.96 6.47
N GLU A 475 1.20 -21.74 5.47
CA GLU A 475 1.19 -23.20 5.58
C GLU A 475 2.60 -23.79 5.77
N LYS A 476 3.61 -23.17 5.15
CA LYS A 476 5.01 -23.59 5.32
C LYS A 476 5.51 -23.25 6.73
N TYR A 477 5.26 -22.03 7.18
CA TYR A 477 5.70 -21.58 8.50
C TYR A 477 4.94 -22.24 9.64
N ARG A 478 3.73 -22.76 9.43
CA ARG A 478 3.01 -23.55 10.43
C ARG A 478 3.82 -24.78 10.87
N THR A 479 4.43 -25.48 9.91
CA THR A 479 5.26 -26.65 10.20
C THR A 479 6.60 -26.24 10.79
N ALA A 480 7.28 -25.27 10.17
CA ALA A 480 8.58 -24.79 10.63
C ALA A 480 8.52 -24.20 12.05
N TRP A 481 7.48 -23.43 12.37
CA TRP A 481 7.31 -22.81 13.68
C TRP A 481 7.02 -23.82 14.78
N ALA A 482 6.23 -24.86 14.50
CA ALA A 482 5.96 -25.91 15.48
C ALA A 482 7.26 -26.56 16.01
N HIS A 483 8.24 -26.75 15.13
CA HIS A 483 9.58 -27.22 15.50
C HIS A 483 10.39 -26.18 16.27
N GLN A 484 10.39 -24.92 15.82
CA GLN A 484 11.10 -23.82 16.49
C GLN A 484 10.57 -23.58 17.93
N ALA A 485 9.26 -23.64 18.13
CA ALA A 485 8.61 -23.45 19.42
C ALA A 485 8.96 -24.54 20.44
N GLU A 486 9.27 -25.77 19.99
CA GLU A 486 9.78 -26.81 20.89
C GLU A 486 11.20 -26.46 21.37
N GLN A 487 12.06 -25.99 20.46
CA GLN A 487 13.44 -25.61 20.81
C GLN A 487 13.49 -24.41 21.77
N LEU A 488 12.65 -23.39 21.56
CA LEU A 488 12.56 -22.24 22.47
C LEU A 488 12.09 -22.66 23.88
N ARG A 489 11.16 -23.62 23.97
CA ARG A 489 10.69 -24.18 25.24
C ARG A 489 11.77 -24.99 25.96
N GLU A 490 12.55 -25.80 25.23
CA GLU A 490 13.67 -26.55 25.79
C GLU A 490 14.79 -25.62 26.31
N GLN A 491 15.09 -24.53 25.59
CA GLN A 491 16.07 -23.52 26.01
C GLN A 491 15.62 -22.74 27.25
N SER A 492 14.34 -22.40 27.35
CA SER A 492 13.78 -21.69 28.50
C SER A 492 13.66 -22.54 29.77
N ALA A 493 13.72 -23.87 29.63
CA ALA A 493 13.66 -24.83 30.74
C ALA A 493 15.04 -25.18 31.35
N GLN A 494 16.13 -24.75 30.72
CA GLN A 494 17.52 -24.91 31.17
C GLN A 494 18.00 -23.65 31.88
#